data_AF-A0A7W0WSX9-F1
#
_entry.id   AF-A0A7W0WSX9-F1
#
_cell.length_a   1.000
_cell.length_b   1.000
_cell.length_c   1.000
_cell.angle_alpha   90.00
_cell.angle_beta   90.00
_cell.angle_gamma   90.00
#
_symmetry.space_group_name_H-M   'P 1'
#
loop_
_entity.id
_entity.type
_entity.pdbx_description
1 polymer ?
#
loop_
_entity_poly.entity_id
_entity_poly.type
_entity_poly.pdbx_seq_one_letter_code
_entity_poly.pdbx_strand_id
1 'polypeptide(L)'
;MRLALLLVLAACHGAALPALPSKGGPVWIEVQSEHFTVWTDAPRTRISKLVREMEHLRQVVLGVGFAGTRIEGRSFVLALRDGEEVGVFVPEQFVAFAFYGGALRQPGIVLPADANENDIVTHELVHVISFNVIRNQPRWFAEGLAGFFETVNVDPDTSNGDVGQPNKNIVARLRITPPTPVAKMFGCDAYACMDDMFYATAWAMFSYLANTHPNELIEFSRRIDELPAGQWMQAWTENFPKLAPSELDHQIRKWLAYGKHTVWKFDVKLQEWPVTERVLRDADVYAARALLRERFRKVGEPQPSELAAALAADPTHLIANLVKVEYTKSIDVALAKRIAAAHPDDWRAWWLVALGASWQGDEARAAWTQACALPDSPRDWCKR
;
A
#
# COMPACT_ATOMS: atom_id res chain seq x y z
N MET A 1 14.42 19.23 -61.56
CA MET A 1 14.28 19.87 -60.24
C MET A 1 13.96 18.79 -59.22
N ARG A 2 14.88 18.50 -58.30
CA ARG A 2 14.69 17.59 -57.16
C ARG A 2 14.37 18.41 -55.90
N LEU A 3 13.83 17.74 -54.88
CA LEU A 3 13.52 18.12 -53.49
C LEU A 3 12.13 18.73 -53.25
N ALA A 4 11.39 18.37 -52.20
CA ALA A 4 11.64 17.43 -51.10
C ALA A 4 10.30 16.93 -50.53
N LEU A 5 10.24 15.63 -50.25
CA LEU A 5 9.16 14.97 -49.52
C LEU A 5 9.43 15.22 -48.01
N LEU A 6 8.58 16.01 -47.36
CA LEU A 6 8.59 16.16 -45.90
C LEU A 6 8.06 14.86 -45.28
N LEU A 7 8.97 14.01 -44.78
CA LEU A 7 8.64 12.96 -43.83
C LEU A 7 8.24 13.63 -42.51
N VAL A 8 6.94 13.65 -42.23
CA VAL A 8 6.43 13.86 -40.88
C VAL A 8 6.73 12.58 -40.10
N LEU A 9 7.82 12.59 -39.34
CA LEU A 9 8.08 11.60 -38.31
C LEU A 9 6.98 11.75 -37.25
N ALA A 10 5.97 10.88 -37.33
CA ALA A 10 5.05 10.64 -36.22
C ALA A 10 5.88 10.10 -35.06
N ALA A 11 6.25 10.98 -34.12
CA ALA A 11 6.79 10.56 -32.84
C ALA A 11 5.72 9.71 -32.15
N CYS A 12 5.98 8.42 -31.99
CA CYS A 12 5.24 7.59 -31.06
C CYS A 12 5.39 8.22 -29.67
N HIS A 13 4.37 8.95 -29.22
CA HIS A 13 4.28 9.47 -27.87
C HIS A 13 3.98 8.32 -26.92
N GLY A 14 4.92 7.38 -26.76
CA GLY A 14 4.97 6.61 -25.53
C GLY A 14 5.27 7.61 -24.42
N ALA A 15 4.52 7.59 -23.32
CA ALA A 15 4.72 8.48 -22.19
C ALA A 15 6.19 8.42 -21.76
N ALA A 16 6.96 9.44 -22.13
CA ALA A 16 8.38 9.47 -21.86
C ALA A 16 8.55 9.81 -20.38
N LEU A 17 9.20 8.91 -19.62
CA LEU A 17 9.57 9.21 -18.25
C LEU A 17 10.34 10.53 -18.21
N PRO A 18 10.07 11.41 -17.22
CA PRO A 18 10.80 12.66 -17.08
C PRO A 18 12.31 12.42 -17.05
N ALA A 19 13.08 13.38 -17.56
CA ALA A 19 14.53 13.38 -17.34
C ALA A 19 14.82 13.39 -15.83
N LEU A 20 16.05 13.05 -15.45
CA LEU A 20 16.49 13.16 -14.05
C LEU A 20 16.61 14.64 -13.65
N PRO A 21 16.54 14.95 -12.33
CA PRO A 21 16.78 16.31 -11.84
C PRO A 21 18.07 16.93 -12.38
N SER A 22 19.19 16.19 -12.37
CA SER A 22 20.48 16.70 -12.89
C SER A 22 20.52 16.94 -14.40
N LYS A 23 19.56 16.37 -15.14
CA LYS A 23 19.43 16.43 -16.60
C LYS A 23 18.30 17.35 -17.05
N GLY A 24 17.88 18.30 -16.19
CA GLY A 24 16.82 19.26 -16.48
C GLY A 24 15.41 18.71 -16.30
N GLY A 25 15.26 17.56 -15.65
CA GLY A 25 13.97 17.03 -15.22
C GLY A 25 13.40 17.74 -14.00
N PRO A 26 12.19 17.37 -13.57
CA PRO A 26 11.54 17.95 -12.41
C PRO A 26 12.33 17.63 -11.13
N VAL A 27 12.26 18.53 -10.16
CA VAL A 27 12.89 18.35 -8.85
C VAL A 27 12.08 17.33 -8.05
N TRP A 28 12.74 16.26 -7.63
CA TRP A 28 12.16 15.30 -6.70
C TRP A 28 12.40 15.73 -5.26
N ILE A 29 11.41 15.50 -4.41
CA ILE A 29 11.47 15.76 -2.97
C ILE A 29 10.97 14.55 -2.18
N GLU A 30 11.51 14.41 -0.98
CA GLU A 30 10.91 13.60 0.07
C GLU A 30 10.19 14.52 1.04
N VAL A 31 8.95 14.17 1.36
CA VAL A 31 8.16 14.78 2.43
C VAL A 31 7.89 13.71 3.48
N GLN A 32 8.24 13.98 4.73
CA GLN A 32 7.96 13.08 5.84
C GLN A 32 6.97 13.72 6.81
N SER A 33 5.93 12.97 7.17
CA SER A 33 5.04 13.24 8.30
C SER A 33 5.23 12.17 9.38
N GLU A 34 4.37 12.15 10.40
CA GLU A 34 4.45 11.13 11.46
C GLU A 34 4.28 9.72 10.89
N HIS A 35 3.35 9.51 9.93
CA HIS A 35 2.98 8.18 9.45
C HIS A 35 3.33 7.89 7.98
N PHE A 36 3.82 8.89 7.23
CA PHE A 36 4.12 8.72 5.81
C PHE A 36 5.50 9.27 5.44
N THR A 37 6.20 8.55 4.57
CA THR A 37 7.36 9.04 3.81
C THR A 37 6.97 9.07 2.35
N VAL A 38 6.89 10.27 1.75
CA VAL A 38 6.43 10.47 0.38
C VAL A 38 7.57 10.91 -0.51
N TRP A 39 7.80 10.20 -1.61
CA TRP A 39 8.71 10.60 -2.68
C TRP A 39 7.88 11.02 -3.90
N THR A 40 8.18 12.20 -4.44
CA THR A 40 7.40 12.79 -5.52
C THR A 40 8.20 13.84 -6.30
N ASP A 41 7.77 14.13 -7.52
CA ASP A 41 8.17 15.30 -8.30
C ASP A 41 7.00 16.28 -8.55
N ALA A 42 5.88 16.08 -7.85
CA ALA A 42 4.74 16.97 -7.90
C ALA A 42 5.01 18.32 -7.23
N PRO A 43 4.26 19.39 -7.60
CA PRO A 43 4.39 20.69 -6.98
C PRO A 43 4.19 20.65 -5.46
N ARG A 44 4.99 21.43 -4.71
CA ARG A 44 4.95 21.51 -3.23
C ARG A 44 3.55 21.81 -2.67
N THR A 45 2.78 22.65 -3.34
CA THR A 45 1.40 22.94 -2.91
C THR A 45 0.49 21.71 -2.96
N ARG A 46 0.66 20.86 -3.98
CA ARG A 46 -0.12 19.63 -4.12
C ARG A 46 0.31 18.58 -3.11
N ILE A 47 1.62 18.40 -2.89
CA ILE A 47 2.12 17.39 -1.95
C ILE A 47 1.78 17.70 -0.50
N SER A 48 1.83 18.98 -0.07
CA SER A 48 1.38 19.36 1.28
C SER A 48 -0.11 19.05 1.47
N LYS A 49 -0.94 19.26 0.44
CA LYS A 49 -2.36 18.88 0.47
C LYS A 49 -2.52 17.36 0.57
N LEU A 50 -1.78 16.59 -0.26
CA LEU A 50 -1.85 15.13 -0.29
C LEU A 50 -1.44 14.51 1.06
N VAL A 51 -0.33 14.94 1.65
CA VAL A 51 0.14 14.44 2.95
C VAL A 51 -0.92 14.70 4.03
N ARG A 52 -1.51 15.90 4.05
CA ARG A 52 -2.59 16.22 4.99
C ARG A 52 -3.84 15.35 4.76
N GLU A 53 -4.24 15.16 3.50
CA GLU A 53 -5.35 14.26 3.14
C GLU A 53 -5.10 12.83 3.62
N MET A 54 -3.89 12.29 3.43
CA MET A 54 -3.51 10.95 3.87
C MET A 54 -3.50 10.81 5.40
N GLU A 55 -2.97 11.80 6.12
CA GLU A 55 -2.94 11.78 7.58
C GLU A 55 -4.35 11.91 8.19
N HIS A 56 -5.20 12.77 7.65
CA HIS A 56 -6.61 12.86 8.05
C HIS A 56 -7.36 11.55 7.77
N LEU A 57 -7.18 10.98 6.57
CA LEU A 57 -7.79 9.69 6.23
C LEU A 57 -7.35 8.60 7.19
N ARG A 58 -6.04 8.53 7.49
CA ARG A 58 -5.49 7.60 8.48
C ARG A 58 -6.13 7.81 9.84
N GLN A 59 -6.21 9.04 10.33
CA GLN A 59 -6.84 9.35 11.62
C GLN A 59 -8.28 8.84 11.69
N VAL A 60 -9.06 9.04 10.63
CA VAL A 60 -10.45 8.58 10.58
C VAL A 60 -10.56 7.07 10.48
N VAL A 61 -9.85 6.43 9.56
CA VAL A 61 -9.87 4.97 9.38
C VAL A 61 -9.47 4.26 10.66
N LEU A 62 -8.43 4.75 11.35
CA LEU A 62 -8.00 4.18 12.62
C LEU A 62 -8.96 4.49 13.76
N GLY A 63 -9.48 5.72 13.84
CA GLY A 63 -10.42 6.12 14.89
C GLY A 63 -11.76 5.39 14.83
N VAL A 64 -12.25 5.11 13.61
CA VAL A 64 -13.54 4.47 13.39
C VAL A 64 -13.42 2.94 13.30
N GLY A 65 -12.44 2.44 12.55
CA GLY A 65 -12.31 1.01 12.26
C GLY A 65 -11.40 0.23 13.22
N PHE A 66 -10.44 0.92 13.87
CA PHE A 66 -9.35 0.27 14.62
C PHE A 66 -9.05 0.95 15.96
N ALA A 67 -10.08 1.54 16.59
CA ALA A 67 -9.94 2.34 17.79
C ALA A 67 -9.12 1.63 18.89
N GLY A 68 -8.12 2.33 19.44
CA GLY A 68 -7.24 1.79 20.47
C GLY A 68 -6.07 0.94 19.96
N THR A 69 -5.97 0.69 18.65
CA THR A 69 -4.81 0.00 18.06
C THR A 69 -3.64 0.97 17.94
N ARG A 70 -2.56 0.68 18.66
CA ARG A 70 -1.29 1.39 18.45
C ARG A 70 -0.56 0.79 17.27
N ILE A 71 -0.36 1.60 16.25
CA ILE A 71 0.29 1.20 15.01
C ILE A 71 1.61 1.96 14.92
N GLU A 72 2.68 1.20 14.71
CA GLU A 72 4.03 1.75 14.55
C GLU A 72 4.54 1.39 13.16
N GLY A 73 5.28 2.29 12.53
CA GLY A 73 5.62 2.17 11.12
C GLY A 73 5.10 3.34 10.30
N ARG A 74 5.98 3.91 9.48
CA ARG A 74 5.60 4.79 8.37
C ARG A 74 5.33 3.99 7.11
N SER A 75 4.29 4.38 6.40
CA SER A 75 4.03 3.91 5.04
C SER A 75 4.86 4.68 4.03
N PHE A 76 5.36 4.00 3.00
CA PHE A 76 6.10 4.62 1.91
C PHE A 76 5.18 4.97 0.74
N VAL A 77 5.25 6.20 0.23
CA VAL A 77 4.37 6.67 -0.84
C VAL A 77 5.24 7.12 -2.01
N LEU A 78 4.99 6.56 -3.19
CA LEU A 78 5.47 7.08 -4.47
C LEU A 78 4.33 7.81 -5.15
N ALA A 79 4.29 9.13 -4.98
CA ALA A 79 3.31 9.99 -5.63
C ALA A 79 3.90 10.52 -6.95
N LEU A 80 3.63 9.82 -8.05
CA LEU A 80 4.13 10.18 -9.38
C LEU A 80 3.31 11.33 -9.97
N ARG A 81 3.80 12.03 -10.99
CA ARG A 81 3.19 13.27 -11.47
C ARG A 81 1.69 13.15 -11.78
N ASP A 82 1.32 12.12 -12.51
CA ASP A 82 -0.03 11.87 -13.02
C ASP A 82 -0.27 10.38 -13.32
N GLY A 83 -1.50 10.06 -13.74
CA GLY A 83 -1.88 8.70 -14.13
C GLY A 83 -1.09 8.13 -15.32
N GLU A 84 -0.57 8.97 -16.22
CA GLU A 84 0.26 8.51 -17.34
C GLU A 84 1.60 7.99 -16.84
N GLU A 85 2.25 8.70 -15.91
CA GLU A 85 3.51 8.25 -15.32
C GLU A 85 3.33 6.99 -14.46
N VAL A 86 2.22 6.89 -13.71
CA VAL A 86 1.85 5.66 -13.00
C VAL A 86 1.72 4.49 -13.98
N GLY A 87 1.03 4.68 -15.11
CA GLY A 87 0.85 3.66 -16.13
C GLY A 87 2.13 3.16 -16.81
N VAL A 88 3.27 3.87 -16.66
CA VAL A 88 4.58 3.37 -17.12
C VAL A 88 5.07 2.18 -16.28
N PHE A 89 4.67 2.13 -15.01
CA PHE A 89 5.16 1.14 -14.04
C PHE A 89 4.10 0.16 -13.58
N VAL A 90 2.87 0.63 -13.45
CA VAL A 90 1.76 -0.12 -12.87
C VAL A 90 0.92 -0.72 -14.01
N PRO A 91 0.47 -1.98 -13.92
CA PRO A 91 -0.41 -2.58 -14.92
C PRO A 91 -1.66 -1.72 -15.18
N GLU A 92 -2.10 -1.65 -16.45
CA GLU A 92 -3.14 -0.73 -16.93
C GLU A 92 -4.48 -0.82 -16.18
N GLN A 93 -4.77 -1.94 -15.53
CA GLN A 93 -5.98 -2.11 -14.73
C GLN A 93 -5.96 -1.38 -13.37
N PHE A 94 -4.83 -0.80 -12.97
CA PHE A 94 -4.69 -0.11 -11.69
C PHE A 94 -4.30 1.35 -11.89
N VAL A 95 -5.04 2.25 -11.25
CA VAL A 95 -4.74 3.70 -11.23
C VAL A 95 -3.83 4.09 -10.05
N ALA A 96 -3.80 3.26 -9.02
CA ALA A 96 -2.90 3.31 -7.87
C ALA A 96 -2.76 1.86 -7.37
N PHE A 97 -1.73 1.57 -6.57
CA PHE A 97 -1.51 0.22 -6.06
C PHE A 97 -0.83 0.24 -4.71
N ALA A 98 -1.56 -0.22 -3.70
CA ALA A 98 -1.07 -0.51 -2.37
C ALA A 98 -0.34 -1.85 -2.32
N PHE A 99 0.68 -1.92 -1.47
CA PHE A 99 1.43 -3.12 -1.25
C PHE A 99 1.97 -3.24 0.16
N TYR A 100 2.21 -4.48 0.55
CA TYR A 100 3.01 -4.84 1.70
C TYR A 100 4.21 -5.69 1.27
N GLY A 101 5.31 -5.59 2.02
CA GLY A 101 6.51 -6.39 1.81
C GLY A 101 7.33 -5.98 0.58
N GLY A 102 7.94 -6.97 -0.09
CA GLY A 102 8.93 -6.75 -1.15
C GLY A 102 10.20 -6.07 -0.65
N ALA A 103 10.92 -5.40 -1.55
CA ALA A 103 12.18 -4.74 -1.24
C ALA A 103 12.09 -3.77 -0.05
N LEU A 104 11.00 -3.00 0.06
CA LEU A 104 10.86 -1.99 1.11
C LEU A 104 10.60 -2.56 2.50
N ARG A 105 10.11 -3.81 2.60
CA ARG A 105 9.79 -4.50 3.88
C ARG A 105 8.84 -3.73 4.81
N GLN A 106 8.10 -2.78 4.28
CA GLN A 106 7.07 -2.00 4.96
C GLN A 106 5.90 -1.76 3.99
N PRO A 107 4.71 -1.36 4.47
CA PRO A 107 3.63 -0.95 3.60
C PRO A 107 4.01 0.21 2.69
N GLY A 108 3.53 0.20 1.46
CA GLY A 108 3.68 1.33 0.57
C GLY A 108 2.61 1.38 -0.52
N ILE A 109 2.57 2.51 -1.22
CA ILE A 109 1.63 2.78 -2.31
C ILE A 109 2.33 3.55 -3.41
N VAL A 110 1.95 3.24 -4.65
CA VAL A 110 2.17 4.11 -5.79
C VAL A 110 0.85 4.72 -6.21
N LEU A 111 0.81 6.03 -6.41
CA LEU A 111 -0.39 6.77 -6.78
C LEU A 111 -0.05 7.98 -7.65
N PRO A 112 -1.02 8.50 -8.42
CA PRO A 112 -0.85 9.73 -9.17
C PRO A 112 -1.11 10.92 -8.24
N ALA A 113 -0.15 11.83 -8.16
CA ALA A 113 -0.18 12.98 -7.27
C ALA A 113 -1.33 13.93 -7.63
N ASP A 114 -1.82 13.94 -8.87
CA ASP A 114 -2.95 14.75 -9.31
C ASP A 114 -4.33 14.11 -9.07
N ALA A 115 -4.39 12.90 -8.48
CA ALA A 115 -5.66 12.31 -8.09
C ALA A 115 -6.39 13.20 -7.09
N ASN A 116 -7.47 13.85 -7.53
CA ASN A 116 -8.35 14.60 -6.66
C ASN A 116 -9.57 13.74 -6.32
N GLU A 117 -9.94 13.71 -5.03
CA GLU A 117 -11.22 13.19 -4.50
C GLU A 117 -11.73 11.95 -5.25
N ASN A 118 -10.84 10.95 -5.37
CA ASN A 118 -11.11 9.74 -6.13
C ASN A 118 -11.23 8.58 -5.12
N ASP A 119 -12.43 8.00 -5.04
CA ASP A 119 -12.73 6.83 -4.21
C ASP A 119 -11.68 5.72 -4.42
N ILE A 120 -11.14 5.55 -5.63
CA ILE A 120 -10.11 4.54 -5.92
C ILE A 120 -8.78 4.85 -5.21
N VAL A 121 -8.39 6.12 -5.11
CA VAL A 121 -7.16 6.48 -4.36
C VAL A 121 -7.40 6.35 -2.86
N THR A 122 -8.61 6.69 -2.37
CA THR A 122 -9.00 6.40 -0.99
C THR A 122 -8.96 4.91 -0.70
N HIS A 123 -9.46 4.07 -1.62
CA HIS A 123 -9.43 2.62 -1.52
C HIS A 123 -8.00 2.08 -1.33
N GLU A 124 -7.07 2.48 -2.20
CA GLU A 124 -5.67 2.07 -2.10
C GLU A 124 -4.99 2.63 -0.84
N LEU A 125 -5.33 3.85 -0.41
CA LEU A 125 -4.83 4.38 0.86
C LEU A 125 -5.34 3.60 2.07
N VAL A 126 -6.59 3.12 2.06
CA VAL A 126 -7.12 2.25 3.12
C VAL A 126 -6.34 0.94 3.17
N HIS A 127 -5.98 0.34 2.03
CA HIS A 127 -5.09 -0.83 2.01
C HIS A 127 -3.76 -0.54 2.71
N VAL A 128 -3.09 0.56 2.39
CA VAL A 128 -1.81 0.91 3.03
C VAL A 128 -1.93 1.21 4.52
N ILE A 129 -3.02 1.86 4.94
CA ILE A 129 -3.31 2.09 6.36
C ILE A 129 -3.54 0.75 7.06
N SER A 130 -4.37 -0.12 6.47
CA SER A 130 -4.75 -1.40 7.06
C SER A 130 -3.59 -2.40 7.11
N PHE A 131 -2.65 -2.38 6.16
CA PHE A 131 -1.46 -3.23 6.19
C PHE A 131 -0.53 -2.96 7.39
N ASN A 132 -0.59 -1.76 7.98
CA ASN A 132 0.11 -1.49 9.24
C ASN A 132 -0.67 -1.98 10.47
N VAL A 133 -1.96 -2.29 10.33
CA VAL A 133 -2.83 -2.76 11.42
C VAL A 133 -2.89 -4.28 11.43
N ILE A 134 -3.19 -4.85 10.26
CA ILE A 134 -3.50 -6.26 10.05
C ILE A 134 -2.64 -6.73 8.89
N ARG A 135 -1.62 -7.53 9.18
CA ARG A 135 -0.64 -7.93 8.15
C ARG A 135 -1.08 -9.12 7.31
N ASN A 136 -1.85 -10.02 7.90
CA ASN A 136 -2.23 -11.31 7.29
C ASN A 136 -3.67 -11.32 6.78
N GLN A 137 -4.10 -10.22 6.14
CA GLN A 137 -5.47 -10.07 5.64
C GLN A 137 -5.76 -11.06 4.50
N PRO A 138 -6.84 -11.86 4.56
CA PRO A 138 -7.33 -12.56 3.39
C PRO A 138 -7.86 -11.57 2.36
N ARG A 139 -7.75 -11.90 1.07
CA ARG A 139 -8.07 -10.97 -0.03
C ARG A 139 -9.48 -10.35 0.08
N TRP A 140 -10.50 -11.17 0.35
CA TRP A 140 -11.87 -10.68 0.48
C TRP A 140 -12.01 -9.63 1.60
N PHE A 141 -11.26 -9.81 2.69
CA PHE A 141 -11.31 -8.90 3.84
C PHE A 141 -10.61 -7.59 3.50
N ALA A 142 -9.41 -7.65 2.90
CA ALA A 142 -8.68 -6.47 2.48
C ALA A 142 -9.51 -5.62 1.51
N GLU A 143 -10.06 -6.22 0.45
CA GLU A 143 -10.87 -5.50 -0.53
C GLU A 143 -12.20 -5.02 0.05
N GLY A 144 -12.83 -5.80 0.94
CA GLY A 144 -14.08 -5.43 1.58
C GLY A 144 -13.94 -4.26 2.53
N LEU A 145 -12.85 -4.25 3.32
CA LEU A 145 -12.48 -3.16 4.21
C LEU A 145 -12.18 -1.89 3.40
N ALA A 146 -11.33 -2.00 2.38
CA ALA A 146 -10.99 -0.89 1.50
C ALA A 146 -12.24 -0.33 0.81
N GLY A 147 -13.10 -1.19 0.25
CA GLY A 147 -14.35 -0.80 -0.37
C GLY A 147 -15.37 -0.18 0.59
N PHE A 148 -15.35 -0.52 1.88
CA PHE A 148 -16.23 0.12 2.86
C PHE A 148 -15.75 1.53 3.21
N PHE A 149 -14.44 1.68 3.44
CA PHE A 149 -13.83 2.96 3.83
C PHE A 149 -13.50 3.89 2.67
N GLU A 150 -13.54 3.43 1.41
CA GLU A 150 -13.30 4.28 0.22
C GLU A 150 -14.26 5.47 0.13
N THR A 151 -15.45 5.33 0.74
CA THR A 151 -16.52 6.33 0.74
C THR A 151 -16.50 7.25 1.95
N VAL A 152 -15.40 7.27 2.71
CA VAL A 152 -15.27 8.16 3.86
C VAL A 152 -15.39 9.61 3.41
N ASN A 153 -16.22 10.35 4.11
CA ASN A 153 -16.46 11.76 3.88
C ASN A 153 -16.30 12.50 5.21
N VAL A 154 -15.51 13.58 5.21
CA VAL A 154 -15.30 14.43 6.38
C VAL A 154 -15.68 15.85 5.99
N ASP A 155 -16.58 16.44 6.77
CA ASP A 155 -16.87 17.86 6.66
C ASP A 155 -15.88 18.65 7.54
N PRO A 156 -14.95 19.40 6.92
CA PRO A 156 -13.93 20.14 7.66
C PRO A 156 -14.51 21.28 8.52
N ASP A 157 -15.70 21.80 8.18
CA ASP A 157 -16.31 22.93 8.88
C ASP A 157 -17.04 22.49 10.15
N THR A 158 -17.61 21.28 10.13
CA THR A 158 -18.44 20.77 11.22
C THR A 158 -17.77 19.69 12.06
N SER A 159 -16.56 19.24 11.68
CA SER A 159 -15.82 18.16 12.36
C SER A 159 -16.61 16.86 12.48
N ASN A 160 -17.62 16.67 11.62
CA ASN A 160 -18.37 15.43 11.51
C ASN A 160 -18.05 14.74 10.18
N GLY A 161 -18.35 13.46 10.12
CA GLY A 161 -18.14 12.70 8.91
C GLY A 161 -18.96 11.42 8.89
N ASP A 162 -18.84 10.73 7.77
CA ASP A 162 -19.44 9.43 7.60
C ASP A 162 -18.63 8.46 6.75
N VAL A 163 -18.89 7.17 6.94
CA VAL A 163 -18.22 6.10 6.21
C VAL A 163 -19.16 4.93 5.97
N GLY A 164 -18.87 4.18 4.91
CA GLY A 164 -19.63 3.01 4.51
C GLY A 164 -20.82 3.37 3.62
N GLN A 165 -20.85 4.51 2.94
CA GLN A 165 -21.88 4.77 1.94
C GLN A 165 -21.80 3.71 0.83
N PRO A 166 -22.93 3.18 0.33
CA PRO A 166 -22.88 2.25 -0.78
C PRO A 166 -22.36 2.92 -2.05
N ASN A 167 -21.21 2.46 -2.56
CA ASN A 167 -20.70 2.91 -3.86
C ASN A 167 -21.71 2.56 -4.96
N LYS A 168 -22.14 3.58 -5.72
CA LYS A 168 -23.20 3.43 -6.75
C LYS A 168 -22.86 2.38 -7.79
N ASN A 169 -21.59 2.23 -8.15
CA ASN A 169 -21.13 1.25 -9.14
C ASN A 169 -21.22 -0.18 -8.58
N ILE A 170 -20.81 -0.38 -7.33
CA ILE A 170 -20.94 -1.67 -6.63
C ILE A 170 -22.42 -2.06 -6.49
N VAL A 171 -23.27 -1.11 -6.06
CA VAL A 171 -24.71 -1.34 -5.90
C VAL A 171 -25.38 -1.66 -7.23
N ALA A 172 -25.08 -0.90 -8.29
CA ALA A 172 -25.62 -1.15 -9.62
C ALA A 172 -25.27 -2.56 -10.13
N ARG A 173 -24.04 -3.01 -9.85
CA ARG A 173 -23.56 -4.33 -10.22
C ARG A 173 -24.24 -5.46 -9.44
N LEU A 174 -24.35 -5.33 -8.12
CA LEU A 174 -25.04 -6.30 -7.25
C LEU A 174 -26.54 -6.44 -7.56
N ARG A 175 -27.16 -5.44 -8.20
CA ARG A 175 -28.57 -5.51 -8.64
C ARG A 175 -28.77 -6.39 -9.87
N ILE A 176 -27.78 -6.48 -10.76
CA ILE A 176 -27.92 -7.17 -12.06
C ILE A 176 -27.16 -8.50 -12.09
N THR A 177 -26.20 -8.71 -11.20
CA THR A 177 -25.38 -9.92 -11.13
C THR A 177 -25.34 -10.43 -9.69
N PRO A 178 -25.70 -11.71 -9.45
CA PRO A 178 -25.62 -12.30 -8.11
C PRO A 178 -24.20 -12.24 -7.53
N PRO A 179 -24.03 -12.11 -6.20
CA PRO A 179 -22.72 -12.17 -5.57
C PRO A 179 -21.97 -13.46 -5.90
N THR A 180 -20.64 -13.36 -5.98
CA THR A 180 -19.73 -14.50 -6.12
C THR A 180 -19.90 -15.42 -4.91
N PRO A 181 -20.00 -16.76 -5.08
CA PRO A 181 -20.15 -17.67 -3.95
C PRO A 181 -19.02 -17.51 -2.93
N VAL A 182 -19.35 -17.46 -1.64
CA VAL A 182 -18.38 -17.25 -0.55
C VAL A 182 -17.25 -18.28 -0.59
N ALA A 183 -17.53 -19.53 -0.94
CA ALA A 183 -16.48 -20.56 -1.08
C ALA A 183 -15.42 -20.18 -2.14
N LYS A 184 -15.84 -19.53 -3.25
CA LYS A 184 -14.91 -19.02 -4.28
C LYS A 184 -14.17 -17.78 -3.78
N MET A 185 -14.84 -16.91 -3.01
CA MET A 185 -14.19 -15.75 -2.37
C MET A 185 -13.06 -16.19 -1.42
N PHE A 186 -13.34 -17.19 -0.58
CA PHE A 186 -12.39 -17.74 0.39
C PHE A 186 -11.24 -18.50 -0.27
N GLY A 187 -11.50 -19.17 -1.40
CA GLY A 187 -10.48 -19.87 -2.18
C GLY A 187 -9.65 -18.98 -3.10
N CYS A 188 -9.91 -17.67 -3.17
CA CYS A 188 -9.19 -16.77 -4.06
C CYS A 188 -7.84 -16.36 -3.47
N ASP A 189 -6.74 -16.85 -4.04
CA ASP A 189 -5.37 -16.63 -3.58
C ASP A 189 -4.49 -15.85 -4.59
N ALA A 190 -4.99 -15.58 -5.79
CA ALA A 190 -4.29 -14.86 -6.85
C ALA A 190 -5.09 -13.66 -7.39
N TYR A 191 -4.41 -12.66 -7.96
CA TYR A 191 -5.11 -11.51 -8.57
C TYR A 191 -6.05 -11.91 -9.71
N ALA A 192 -5.77 -13.01 -10.41
CA ALA A 192 -6.58 -13.49 -11.53
C ALA A 192 -8.01 -13.91 -11.14
N CYS A 193 -8.30 -14.19 -9.87
CA CYS A 193 -9.65 -14.51 -9.40
C CYS A 193 -10.44 -13.29 -8.89
N MET A 194 -9.82 -12.10 -8.87
CA MET A 194 -10.41 -10.86 -8.38
C MET A 194 -11.05 -10.06 -9.52
N ASP A 195 -12.14 -10.58 -10.08
CA ASP A 195 -12.95 -9.87 -11.08
C ASP A 195 -13.82 -8.77 -10.43
N ASP A 196 -14.52 -7.97 -11.23
CA ASP A 196 -15.41 -6.92 -10.73
C ASP A 196 -16.46 -7.43 -9.71
N MET A 197 -16.89 -8.69 -9.86
CA MET A 197 -17.85 -9.30 -8.93
C MET A 197 -17.19 -9.74 -7.63
N PHE A 198 -15.91 -10.08 -7.64
CA PHE A 198 -15.13 -10.28 -6.42
C PHE A 198 -15.15 -9.01 -5.57
N TYR A 199 -14.78 -7.85 -6.12
CA TYR A 199 -14.78 -6.58 -5.36
C TYR A 199 -16.17 -6.22 -4.84
N ALA A 200 -17.20 -6.32 -5.70
CA ALA A 200 -18.58 -6.05 -5.28
C ALA A 200 -19.06 -7.01 -4.16
N THR A 201 -18.67 -8.28 -4.23
CA THR A 201 -19.00 -9.28 -3.21
C THR A 201 -18.21 -9.06 -1.93
N ALA A 202 -16.93 -8.70 -2.01
CA ALA A 202 -16.09 -8.37 -0.86
C ALA A 202 -16.67 -7.18 -0.07
N TRP A 203 -17.08 -6.12 -0.77
CA TRP A 203 -17.80 -4.99 -0.17
C TRP A 203 -19.10 -5.44 0.52
N ALA A 204 -19.91 -6.27 -0.15
CA ALA A 204 -21.18 -6.75 0.41
C ALA A 204 -20.96 -7.63 1.66
N MET A 205 -19.96 -8.52 1.63
CA MET A 205 -19.56 -9.36 2.75
C MET A 205 -19.13 -8.51 3.94
N PHE A 206 -18.19 -7.58 3.74
CA PHE A 206 -17.69 -6.72 4.80
C PHE A 206 -18.82 -5.84 5.37
N SER A 207 -19.61 -5.20 4.50
CA SER A 207 -20.74 -4.35 4.91
C SER A 207 -21.80 -5.14 5.70
N TYR A 208 -22.12 -6.37 5.29
CA TYR A 208 -23.01 -7.25 6.02
C TYR A 208 -22.47 -7.53 7.43
N LEU A 209 -21.21 -7.95 7.56
CA LEU A 209 -20.58 -8.26 8.85
C LEU A 209 -20.50 -7.00 9.74
N ALA A 210 -20.11 -5.86 9.17
CA ALA A 210 -20.05 -4.58 9.86
C ALA A 210 -21.42 -4.13 10.40
N ASN A 211 -22.52 -4.47 9.71
CA ASN A 211 -23.87 -4.11 10.13
C ASN A 211 -24.52 -5.11 11.10
N THR A 212 -24.13 -6.39 11.04
CA THR A 212 -24.88 -7.47 11.70
C THR A 212 -24.06 -8.27 12.71
N HIS A 213 -22.73 -8.24 12.60
CA HIS A 213 -21.77 -8.94 13.48
C HIS A 213 -20.53 -8.04 13.78
N PRO A 214 -20.71 -6.77 14.20
CA PRO A 214 -19.59 -5.83 14.32
C PRO A 214 -18.55 -6.26 15.35
N ASN A 215 -18.97 -6.85 16.48
CA ASN A 215 -18.05 -7.28 17.53
C ASN A 215 -17.20 -8.47 17.07
N GLU A 216 -17.82 -9.43 16.39
CA GLU A 216 -17.16 -10.60 15.81
C GLU A 216 -16.22 -10.20 14.67
N LEU A 217 -16.56 -9.17 13.88
CA LEU A 217 -15.68 -8.62 12.84
C LEU A 217 -14.42 -7.97 13.44
N ILE A 218 -14.55 -7.23 14.53
CA ILE A 218 -13.41 -6.63 15.24
C ILE A 218 -12.51 -7.74 15.81
N GLU A 219 -13.09 -8.73 16.47
CA GLU A 219 -12.31 -9.84 17.03
C GLU A 219 -11.66 -10.69 15.93
N PHE A 220 -12.36 -10.96 14.83
CA PHE A 220 -11.78 -11.62 13.66
C PHE A 220 -10.55 -10.85 13.14
N SER A 221 -10.67 -9.52 12.99
CA SER A 221 -9.59 -8.64 12.53
C SER A 221 -8.35 -8.71 13.43
N ARG A 222 -8.56 -8.76 14.75
CA ARG A 222 -7.49 -8.94 15.74
C ARG A 222 -6.84 -10.32 15.61
N ARG A 223 -7.65 -11.38 15.50
CA ARG A 223 -7.17 -12.77 15.43
C ARG A 223 -6.39 -13.06 14.15
N ILE A 224 -6.77 -12.49 13.01
CA ILE A 224 -6.01 -12.69 11.77
C ILE A 224 -4.61 -12.04 11.83
N ASP A 225 -4.41 -10.95 12.58
CA ASP A 225 -3.06 -10.38 12.77
C ASP A 225 -2.19 -11.24 13.70
N GLU A 226 -2.79 -11.86 14.72
CA GLU A 226 -2.05 -12.74 15.67
C GLU A 226 -1.64 -14.09 15.09
N LEU A 227 -2.43 -14.60 14.14
CA LEU A 227 -2.18 -15.90 13.53
C LEU A 227 -1.10 -15.82 12.45
N PRO A 228 -0.34 -16.92 12.22
CA PRO A 228 0.56 -17.01 11.09
C PRO A 228 -0.16 -16.77 9.75
N ALA A 229 0.56 -16.21 8.79
CA ALA A 229 0.05 -15.98 7.44
C ALA A 229 -0.59 -17.25 6.85
N GLY A 230 -1.78 -17.09 6.26
CA GLY A 230 -2.55 -18.19 5.67
C GLY A 230 -3.45 -18.96 6.65
N GLN A 231 -3.41 -18.67 7.96
CA GLN A 231 -4.24 -19.38 8.95
C GLN A 231 -5.53 -18.63 9.34
N TRP A 232 -5.93 -17.61 8.58
CA TRP A 232 -7.12 -16.80 8.87
C TRP A 232 -8.44 -17.60 8.97
N MET A 233 -8.53 -18.79 8.36
CA MET A 233 -9.70 -19.67 8.48
C MET A 233 -9.90 -20.21 9.91
N GLN A 234 -8.83 -20.31 10.70
CA GLN A 234 -8.95 -20.61 12.12
C GLN A 234 -9.68 -19.46 12.84
N ALA A 235 -9.25 -18.21 12.62
CA ALA A 235 -9.94 -17.04 13.16
C ALA A 235 -11.40 -16.96 12.69
N TRP A 236 -11.69 -17.34 11.44
CA TRP A 236 -13.07 -17.38 10.94
C TRP A 236 -13.93 -18.35 11.75
N THR A 237 -13.44 -19.56 11.98
CA THR A 237 -14.19 -20.60 12.72
C THR A 237 -14.39 -20.22 14.18
N GLU A 238 -13.41 -19.57 14.81
CA GLU A 238 -13.49 -19.06 16.19
C GLU A 238 -14.56 -17.98 16.33
N ASN A 239 -14.67 -17.06 15.37
CA ASN A 239 -15.50 -15.85 15.48
C ASN A 239 -16.88 -15.97 14.82
N PHE A 240 -17.00 -16.80 13.78
CA PHE A 240 -18.23 -16.97 13.01
C PHE A 240 -18.67 -18.44 12.91
N PRO A 241 -18.79 -19.18 14.04
CA PRO A 241 -19.04 -20.62 14.03
C PRO A 241 -20.35 -21.04 13.37
N LYS A 242 -21.31 -20.11 13.23
CA LYS A 242 -22.62 -20.34 12.59
C LYS A 242 -22.69 -19.88 11.13
N LEU A 243 -21.67 -19.17 10.64
CA LEU A 243 -21.62 -18.66 9.26
C LEU A 243 -20.66 -19.50 8.42
N ALA A 244 -21.05 -20.77 8.18
CA ALA A 244 -20.43 -21.56 7.13
C ALA A 244 -20.63 -20.86 5.76
N PRO A 245 -19.75 -21.08 4.76
CA PRO A 245 -19.82 -20.36 3.49
C PRO A 245 -21.20 -20.31 2.82
N SER A 246 -21.93 -21.45 2.78
CA SER A 246 -23.27 -21.50 2.19
C SER A 246 -24.33 -20.75 3.00
N GLU A 247 -24.17 -20.70 4.33
CA GLU A 247 -25.04 -19.90 5.18
C GLU A 247 -24.74 -18.40 4.97
N LEU A 248 -23.47 -18.03 4.86
CA LEU A 248 -23.09 -16.66 4.57
C LEU A 248 -23.60 -16.20 3.19
N ASP A 249 -23.55 -17.05 2.16
CA ASP A 249 -24.17 -16.81 0.85
C ASP A 249 -25.66 -16.47 0.99
N HIS A 250 -26.40 -17.26 1.80
CA HIS A 250 -27.81 -17.03 2.04
C HIS A 250 -28.07 -15.70 2.77
N GLN A 251 -27.33 -15.44 3.84
CA GLN A 251 -27.49 -14.24 4.67
C GLN A 251 -27.15 -12.96 3.89
N ILE A 252 -26.10 -12.97 3.07
CA ILE A 252 -25.75 -11.82 2.22
C ILE A 252 -26.85 -11.52 1.22
N ARG A 253 -27.39 -12.54 0.52
CA ARG A 253 -28.49 -12.33 -0.43
C ARG A 253 -29.73 -11.77 0.25
N LYS A 254 -30.07 -12.28 1.44
CA LYS A 254 -31.19 -11.78 2.24
C LYS A 254 -30.96 -10.33 2.67
N TRP A 255 -29.75 -9.99 3.13
CA TRP A 255 -29.40 -8.64 3.54
C TRP A 255 -29.36 -7.66 2.36
N LEU A 256 -28.84 -8.05 1.20
CA LEU A 256 -28.88 -7.21 0.00
C LEU A 256 -30.31 -6.91 -0.46
N ALA A 257 -31.25 -7.83 -0.26
CA ALA A 257 -32.65 -7.66 -0.65
C ALA A 257 -33.48 -6.87 0.36
N TYR A 258 -33.27 -7.09 1.66
CA TYR A 258 -34.18 -6.61 2.72
C TYR A 258 -33.47 -6.04 3.96
N GLY A 259 -32.15 -6.09 3.97
CA GLY A 259 -31.33 -5.65 5.09
C GLY A 259 -31.36 -4.14 5.27
N LYS A 260 -31.12 -3.71 6.51
CA LYS A 260 -30.83 -2.32 6.81
C LYS A 260 -29.32 -2.10 6.68
N HIS A 261 -28.94 -1.14 5.84
CA HIS A 261 -27.58 -0.65 5.76
C HIS A 261 -27.44 0.59 6.64
N THR A 262 -26.43 0.60 7.50
CA THR A 262 -26.12 1.70 8.40
C THR A 262 -24.83 2.35 7.94
N VAL A 263 -24.94 3.64 7.61
CA VAL A 263 -23.78 4.51 7.42
C VAL A 263 -23.26 4.90 8.80
N TRP A 264 -21.97 4.74 9.02
CA TRP A 264 -21.36 5.07 10.31
C TRP A 264 -21.07 6.55 10.35
N LYS A 265 -21.65 7.24 11.35
CA LYS A 265 -21.38 8.65 11.63
C LYS A 265 -20.30 8.75 12.70
N PHE A 266 -19.41 9.71 12.56
CA PHE A 266 -18.35 9.97 13.54
C PHE A 266 -18.09 11.48 13.66
N ASP A 267 -17.58 11.85 14.83
CA ASP A 267 -17.01 13.18 15.07
C ASP A 267 -15.49 13.02 15.12
N VAL A 268 -14.77 13.89 14.42
CA VAL A 268 -13.31 13.88 14.41
C VAL A 268 -12.78 15.30 14.48
N LYS A 269 -11.94 15.56 15.48
CA LYS A 269 -11.10 16.75 15.48
C LYS A 269 -9.83 16.41 14.70
N LEU A 270 -9.79 16.83 13.45
CA LEU A 270 -8.63 16.63 12.59
C LEU A 270 -7.38 17.27 13.21
N GLN A 271 -6.32 16.49 13.27
CA GLN A 271 -5.02 16.95 13.74
C GLN A 271 -4.20 17.47 12.57
N GLU A 272 -3.23 18.34 12.87
CA GLU A 272 -2.23 18.74 11.88
C GLU A 272 -0.91 18.07 12.25
N TRP A 273 -0.24 17.49 11.27
CA TRP A 273 1.06 16.85 11.46
C TRP A 273 2.15 17.72 10.84
N PRO A 274 3.24 18.00 11.59
CA PRO A 274 4.37 18.69 11.02
C PRO A 274 4.98 17.82 9.93
N VAL A 275 5.44 18.49 8.86
CA VAL A 275 6.17 17.84 7.77
C VAL A 275 7.60 18.35 7.70
N THR A 276 8.51 17.46 7.34
CA THR A 276 9.89 17.82 6.97
C THR A 276 10.13 17.48 5.51
N GLU A 277 10.94 18.28 4.84
CA GLU A 277 11.21 18.12 3.41
C GLU A 277 12.72 18.06 3.13
N ARG A 278 13.13 17.18 2.21
CA ARG A 278 14.47 17.19 1.64
C ARG A 278 14.42 16.99 0.13
N VAL A 279 15.41 17.54 -0.58
CA VAL A 279 15.56 17.32 -2.01
C VAL A 279 16.14 15.92 -2.25
N LEU A 280 15.55 15.21 -3.21
CA LEU A 280 16.04 13.90 -3.68
C LEU A 280 17.01 14.10 -4.85
N ARG A 281 18.02 13.24 -4.90
CA ARG A 281 19.07 13.25 -5.93
C ARG A 281 18.74 12.20 -6.99
N ASP A 282 19.50 12.21 -8.08
CA ASP A 282 19.34 11.24 -9.17
C ASP A 282 19.35 9.77 -8.71
N ALA A 283 20.19 9.43 -7.71
CA ALA A 283 20.24 8.09 -7.14
C ALA A 283 18.89 7.65 -6.54
N ASP A 284 18.20 8.57 -5.86
CA ASP A 284 16.87 8.34 -5.29
C ASP A 284 15.83 8.10 -6.40
N VAL A 285 15.84 8.92 -7.46
CA VAL A 285 14.92 8.77 -8.60
C VAL A 285 15.15 7.44 -9.32
N TYR A 286 16.41 7.06 -9.54
CA TYR A 286 16.75 5.75 -10.10
C TYR A 286 16.29 4.60 -9.19
N ALA A 287 16.47 4.72 -7.87
CA ALA A 287 16.04 3.71 -6.92
C ALA A 287 14.51 3.56 -6.89
N ALA A 288 13.75 4.67 -6.98
CA ALA A 288 12.30 4.67 -7.06
C ALA A 288 11.80 3.92 -8.31
N ARG A 289 12.39 4.21 -9.48
CA ARG A 289 12.08 3.51 -10.73
C ARG A 289 12.44 2.03 -10.67
N ALA A 290 13.60 1.70 -10.12
CA ALA A 290 14.04 0.32 -9.93
C ALA A 290 13.10 -0.46 -8.99
N LEU A 291 12.63 0.16 -7.92
CA LEU A 291 11.67 -0.41 -6.99
C LEU A 291 10.34 -0.73 -7.67
N LEU A 292 9.79 0.22 -8.43
CA LEU A 292 8.54 0.03 -9.16
C LEU A 292 8.66 -1.08 -10.21
N ARG A 293 9.76 -1.11 -10.98
CA ARG A 293 10.02 -2.20 -11.94
C ARG A 293 10.18 -3.56 -11.26
N GLU A 294 10.88 -3.61 -10.12
CA GLU A 294 11.03 -4.85 -9.36
C GLU A 294 9.68 -5.39 -8.91
N ARG A 295 8.79 -4.51 -8.44
CA ARG A 295 7.49 -4.90 -7.89
C ARG A 295 6.60 -5.60 -8.90
N PHE A 296 6.57 -5.11 -10.14
CA PHE A 296 5.69 -5.63 -11.20
C PHE A 296 6.40 -6.53 -12.21
N ARG A 297 7.64 -6.94 -11.91
CA ARG A 297 8.40 -7.83 -12.79
C ARG A 297 7.76 -9.21 -12.89
N LYS A 298 7.97 -9.86 -14.04
CA LYS A 298 7.74 -11.30 -14.16
C LYS A 298 8.92 -12.08 -13.60
N VAL A 299 8.66 -13.28 -13.09
CA VAL A 299 9.71 -14.20 -12.66
C VAL A 299 10.66 -14.47 -13.82
N GLY A 300 11.97 -14.26 -13.60
CA GLY A 300 13.01 -14.43 -14.60
C GLY A 300 13.41 -13.16 -15.36
N GLU A 301 12.70 -12.04 -15.20
CA GLU A 301 13.13 -10.76 -15.77
C GLU A 301 14.44 -10.27 -15.11
N PRO A 302 15.37 -9.70 -15.90
CA PRO A 302 16.66 -9.22 -15.38
C PRO A 302 16.48 -8.00 -14.49
N GLN A 303 17.57 -7.62 -13.81
CA GLN A 303 17.61 -6.38 -13.04
C GLN A 303 17.38 -5.16 -13.96
N PRO A 304 16.56 -4.18 -13.56
CA PRO A 304 16.34 -2.97 -14.34
C PRO A 304 17.63 -2.14 -14.43
N SER A 305 17.86 -1.45 -15.54
CA SER A 305 19.07 -0.62 -15.73
C SER A 305 19.13 0.54 -14.73
N GLU A 306 17.99 1.03 -14.27
CA GLU A 306 17.87 2.04 -13.22
C GLU A 306 18.49 1.57 -11.90
N LEU A 307 18.46 0.27 -11.59
CA LEU A 307 19.11 -0.26 -10.39
C LEU A 307 20.64 -0.09 -10.44
N ALA A 308 21.25 -0.44 -11.57
CA ALA A 308 22.69 -0.26 -11.76
C ALA A 308 23.08 1.23 -11.73
N ALA A 309 22.24 2.10 -12.32
CA ALA A 309 22.46 3.54 -12.32
C ALA A 309 22.36 4.14 -10.90
N ALA A 310 21.38 3.71 -10.09
CA ALA A 310 21.26 4.13 -8.69
C ALA A 310 22.52 3.78 -7.88
N LEU A 311 22.99 2.53 -7.98
CA LEU A 311 24.15 2.03 -7.23
C LEU A 311 25.48 2.61 -7.73
N ALA A 312 25.57 3.00 -9.00
CA ALA A 312 26.72 3.73 -9.51
C ALA A 312 26.78 5.17 -8.97
N ALA A 313 25.63 5.82 -8.81
CA ALA A 313 25.53 7.18 -8.27
C ALA A 313 25.71 7.21 -6.74
N ASP A 314 25.18 6.23 -6.02
CA ASP A 314 25.36 6.06 -4.57
C ASP A 314 25.43 4.56 -4.22
N PRO A 315 26.63 3.99 -4.02
CA PRO A 315 26.81 2.57 -3.68
C PRO A 315 26.15 2.15 -2.36
N THR A 316 25.91 3.10 -1.47
CA THR A 316 25.29 2.89 -0.15
C THR A 316 23.80 3.22 -0.13
N HIS A 317 23.19 3.50 -1.29
CA HIS A 317 21.78 3.83 -1.36
C HIS A 317 20.91 2.67 -0.84
N LEU A 318 20.14 2.91 0.22
CA LEU A 318 19.42 1.86 0.93
C LEU A 318 18.37 1.16 0.05
N ILE A 319 17.43 1.91 -0.56
CA ILE A 319 16.35 1.33 -1.37
C ILE A 319 16.91 0.54 -2.57
N ALA A 320 17.89 1.08 -3.29
CA ALA A 320 18.54 0.37 -4.39
C ALA A 320 19.17 -0.96 -3.94
N ASN A 321 19.87 -0.98 -2.79
CA ASN A 321 20.43 -2.23 -2.26
C ASN A 321 19.35 -3.22 -1.79
N LEU A 322 18.25 -2.74 -1.22
CA LEU A 322 17.08 -3.58 -0.91
C LEU A 322 16.47 -4.20 -2.16
N VAL A 323 16.29 -3.42 -3.23
CA VAL A 323 15.82 -3.90 -4.53
C VAL A 323 16.79 -4.95 -5.08
N LYS A 324 18.12 -4.70 -5.04
CA LYS A 324 19.13 -5.67 -5.47
C LYS A 324 19.01 -7.00 -4.72
N VAL A 325 18.80 -6.95 -3.40
CA VAL A 325 18.60 -8.14 -2.56
C VAL A 325 17.36 -8.94 -2.99
N GLU A 326 16.31 -8.33 -3.54
CA GLU A 326 15.18 -9.10 -4.05
C GLU A 326 15.53 -9.94 -5.30
N TYR A 327 16.56 -9.57 -6.05
CA TYR A 327 17.09 -10.37 -7.16
C TYR A 327 18.15 -11.38 -6.70
N THR A 328 19.06 -10.98 -5.81
CA THR A 328 20.24 -11.80 -5.45
C THR A 328 20.02 -12.68 -4.21
N LYS A 329 19.00 -12.36 -3.40
CA LYS A 329 18.70 -12.96 -2.10
C LYS A 329 19.89 -12.95 -1.12
N SER A 330 20.86 -12.07 -1.34
CA SER A 330 22.12 -12.00 -0.59
C SER A 330 22.78 -10.63 -0.74
N ILE A 331 23.61 -10.27 0.24
CA ILE A 331 24.43 -9.07 0.26
C ILE A 331 25.75 -9.37 0.96
N ASP A 332 26.85 -8.78 0.49
CA ASP A 332 28.12 -8.81 1.20
C ASP A 332 28.02 -8.05 2.53
N VAL A 333 28.51 -8.65 3.61
CA VAL A 333 28.34 -8.09 4.96
C VAL A 333 29.11 -6.79 5.16
N ALA A 334 30.26 -6.61 4.49
CA ALA A 334 31.02 -5.36 4.57
C ALA A 334 30.29 -4.22 3.86
N LEU A 335 29.67 -4.49 2.70
CA LEU A 335 28.75 -3.54 2.07
C LEU A 335 27.55 -3.22 2.96
N ALA A 336 26.91 -4.24 3.55
CA ALA A 336 25.77 -4.03 4.44
C ALA A 336 26.10 -3.13 5.63
N LYS A 337 27.28 -3.31 6.25
CA LYS A 337 27.75 -2.42 7.32
C LYS A 337 27.96 -0.98 6.88
N ARG A 338 28.47 -0.76 5.66
CA ARG A 338 28.60 0.60 5.10
C ARG A 338 27.24 1.24 4.87
N ILE A 339 26.24 0.46 4.43
CA ILE A 339 24.86 0.94 4.29
C ILE A 339 24.30 1.30 5.66
N ALA A 340 24.45 0.45 6.68
CA ALA A 340 24.02 0.75 8.05
C ALA A 340 24.70 1.99 8.64
N ALA A 341 25.99 2.20 8.36
CA ALA A 341 26.69 3.42 8.78
C ALA A 341 26.18 4.69 8.07
N ALA A 342 25.74 4.57 6.81
CA ALA A 342 25.17 5.70 6.05
C ALA A 342 23.70 5.99 6.42
N HIS A 343 22.97 4.97 6.91
CA HIS A 343 21.55 5.05 7.26
C HIS A 343 21.30 4.46 8.67
N PRO A 344 21.94 4.99 9.73
CA PRO A 344 21.94 4.37 11.06
C PRO A 344 20.56 4.34 11.72
N ASP A 345 19.66 5.23 11.31
CA ASP A 345 18.32 5.38 11.87
C ASP A 345 17.26 4.55 11.12
N ASP A 346 17.65 3.83 10.06
CA ASP A 346 16.74 2.97 9.29
C ASP A 346 16.98 1.49 9.64
N TRP A 347 15.98 0.86 10.25
CA TRP A 347 16.06 -0.54 10.68
C TRP A 347 16.39 -1.50 9.54
N ARG A 348 16.01 -1.16 8.29
CA ARG A 348 16.25 -2.02 7.11
C ARG A 348 17.74 -2.07 6.76
N ALA A 349 18.50 -1.03 7.09
CA ALA A 349 19.94 -1.01 6.91
C ALA A 349 20.63 -2.03 7.84
N TRP A 350 20.17 -2.13 9.08
CA TRP A 350 20.62 -3.15 10.04
C TRP A 350 20.11 -4.55 9.71
N TRP A 351 18.89 -4.66 9.17
CA TRP A 351 18.38 -5.91 8.62
C TRP A 351 19.28 -6.46 7.51
N LEU A 352 19.83 -5.60 6.63
CA LEU A 352 20.80 -6.00 5.61
C LEU A 352 22.10 -6.53 6.23
N VAL A 353 22.55 -6.00 7.37
CA VAL A 353 23.73 -6.53 8.07
C VAL A 353 23.45 -7.93 8.61
N ALA A 354 22.30 -8.13 9.25
CA ALA A 354 21.89 -9.45 9.72
C ALA A 354 21.77 -10.47 8.57
N LEU A 355 21.22 -10.06 7.42
CA LEU A 355 21.18 -10.88 6.21
C LEU A 355 22.59 -11.20 5.69
N GLY A 356 23.48 -10.22 5.59
CA GLY A 356 24.85 -10.40 5.09
C GLY A 356 25.68 -11.33 6.00
N ALA A 357 25.42 -11.30 7.31
CA ALA A 357 25.96 -12.24 8.28
C ALA A 357 25.20 -13.58 8.33
N SER A 358 24.34 -13.87 7.35
CA SER A 358 23.57 -15.11 7.21
C SER A 358 22.73 -15.45 8.44
N TRP A 359 22.25 -14.44 9.18
CA TRP A 359 21.48 -14.58 10.41
C TRP A 359 22.23 -15.30 11.55
N GLN A 360 23.57 -15.38 11.48
CA GLN A 360 24.39 -16.16 12.41
C GLN A 360 25.46 -15.31 13.11
N GLY A 361 25.86 -15.76 14.29
CA GLY A 361 26.94 -15.15 15.09
C GLY A 361 26.56 -13.85 15.80
N ASP A 362 27.53 -13.27 16.50
CA ASP A 362 27.34 -12.08 17.34
C ASP A 362 26.95 -10.85 16.53
N GLU A 363 27.48 -10.75 15.31
CA GLU A 363 27.21 -9.65 14.40
C GLU A 363 25.76 -9.60 13.93
N ALA A 364 25.22 -10.74 13.47
CA ALA A 364 23.83 -10.80 13.06
C ALA A 364 22.88 -10.50 14.24
N ARG A 365 23.21 -11.00 15.44
CA ARG A 365 22.45 -10.73 16.66
C ARG A 365 22.47 -9.24 17.03
N ALA A 366 23.64 -8.61 17.03
CA ALA A 366 23.76 -7.18 17.33
C ALA A 366 23.01 -6.31 16.32
N ALA A 367 23.15 -6.60 15.02
CA ALA A 367 22.43 -5.90 13.98
C ALA A 367 20.91 -6.09 14.09
N TRP A 368 20.46 -7.30 14.42
CA TRP A 368 19.05 -7.58 14.66
C TRP A 368 18.50 -6.81 15.86
N THR A 369 19.22 -6.81 16.99
CA THR A 369 18.86 -6.02 18.16
C THR A 369 18.75 -4.53 17.83
N GLN A 370 19.69 -4.00 17.06
CA GLN A 370 19.65 -2.60 16.62
C GLN A 370 18.46 -2.32 15.70
N ALA A 371 18.21 -3.18 14.70
CA ALA A 371 17.04 -3.07 13.83
C ALA A 371 15.73 -3.04 14.64
N CYS A 372 15.66 -3.84 15.70
CA CYS A 372 14.47 -3.94 16.56
C CYS A 372 14.31 -2.81 17.57
N ALA A 373 15.36 -2.05 17.86
CA ALA A 373 15.31 -0.89 18.72
C ALA A 373 14.89 0.40 17.98
N LEU A 374 14.99 0.40 16.64
CA LEU A 374 14.70 1.56 15.83
C LEU A 374 13.18 1.74 15.57
N PRO A 375 12.73 2.99 15.37
CA PRO A 375 11.36 3.28 14.95
C PRO A 375 10.99 2.54 13.65
N ASP A 376 9.70 2.36 13.44
CA ASP A 376 9.12 1.76 12.24
C ASP A 376 9.51 0.29 11.96
N SER A 377 10.30 -0.31 12.85
CA SER A 377 10.66 -1.72 12.76
C SER A 377 9.45 -2.63 13.02
N PRO A 378 9.15 -3.61 12.16
CA PRO A 378 8.03 -4.52 12.37
C PRO A 378 8.21 -5.33 13.66
N ARG A 379 7.46 -4.97 14.72
CA ARG A 379 7.58 -5.59 16.05
C ARG A 379 7.46 -7.11 16.08
N ASP A 380 6.69 -7.70 15.17
CA ASP A 380 6.50 -9.15 15.10
C ASP A 380 7.75 -9.88 14.65
N TRP A 381 8.60 -9.22 13.87
CA TRP A 381 9.90 -9.78 13.52
C TRP A 381 10.77 -9.85 14.77
N CYS A 382 10.74 -8.79 15.56
CA CYS A 382 11.56 -8.62 16.76
C CYS A 382 11.22 -9.53 17.95
N LYS A 383 10.12 -10.29 17.88
CA LYS A 383 9.71 -11.25 18.93
C LYS A 383 10.31 -12.65 18.75
N ARG A 384 11.13 -12.88 17.71
CA ARG A 384 11.73 -14.18 17.39
C ARG A 384 13.05 -14.45 18.09
#